data_AF-A0A838YP05-F1
#
_entry.id   AF-A0A838YP05-F1
#
_cell.length_a   1.000
_cell.length_b   1.000
_cell.length_c   1.000
_cell.angle_alpha   90.00
_cell.angle_beta   90.00
_cell.angle_gamma   90.00
#
_symmetry.space_group_name_H-M   'P 1'
#
loop_
_entity.id
_entity.type
_entity.pdbx_description
1 polymer ?
#
loop_
_entity_poly.entity_id
_entity_poly.type
_entity_poly.pdbx_seq_one_letter_code
_entity_poly.pdbx_strand_id
1 'polypeptide(L)' 'MNTELLNNLKRLKKDLVLLSEERKVVLSHHKTFEHVEKMRELVKNSIELIENE' A
#
# COMPACT_ATOMS: atom_id res chain seq x y z
N MET A 1 16.96 -13.29 2.20
CA MET A 1 15.81 -12.43 1.83
C MET A 1 16.02 -11.85 0.44
N ASN A 2 15.01 -11.90 -0.43
CA ASN A 2 15.09 -11.26 -1.75
C ASN A 2 14.96 -9.72 -1.57
N THR A 3 16.09 -9.01 -1.55
CA THR A 3 16.17 -7.55 -1.34
C THR A 3 15.39 -6.77 -2.39
N GLU A 4 15.30 -7.28 -3.62
CA GLU A 4 14.53 -6.68 -4.70
C GLU A 4 13.02 -6.77 -4.41
N LEU A 5 12.54 -7.90 -3.90
CA LEU A 5 11.15 -8.07 -3.47
C LEU A 5 10.76 -7.07 -2.38
N LEU A 6 11.60 -6.91 -1.34
CA LEU A 6 11.33 -5.95 -0.26
C LEU A 6 11.28 -4.51 -0.78
N ASN A 7 12.21 -4.13 -1.67
CA ASN A 7 12.23 -2.80 -2.28
C ASN A 7 10.98 -2.56 -3.14
N ASN A 8 10.54 -3.56 -3.91
CA ASN A 8 9.33 -3.49 -4.71
C ASN A 8 8.08 -3.30 -3.83
N LEU A 9 7.97 -4.03 -2.71
CA LEU A 9 6.87 -3.87 -1.76
C LEU A 9 6.86 -2.49 -1.09
N LYS A 10 8.03 -1.98 -0.70
CA LYS A 10 8.18 -0.62 -0.12
C LYS A 10 7.76 0.46 -1.12
N ARG A 11 8.14 0.30 -2.40
CA ARG A 11 7.71 1.20 -3.48
C ARG A 11 6.21 1.14 -3.71
N LEU A 12 5.64 -0.05 -3.82
CA LEU A 12 4.20 -0.25 -4.01
C LEU A 12 3.38 0.39 -2.87
N LYS A 13 3.82 0.25 -1.61
CA LYS A 13 3.19 0.90 -0.45
C LYS A 13 3.16 2.43 -0.60
N LYS A 14 4.25 3.03 -1.11
CA LYS A 14 4.33 4.48 -1.34
C LYS A 14 3.39 4.93 -2.45
N ASP A 15 3.34 4.21 -3.56
CA ASP A 15 2.49 4.54 -4.69
C ASP A 15 0.99 4.47 -4.31
N LEU A 16 0.60 3.50 -3.48
CA LEU A 16 -0.76 3.40 -2.95
C LEU A 16 -1.14 4.56 -2.01
N VAL A 17 -0.18 5.15 -1.27
CA VAL A 17 -0.42 6.35 -0.46
C VAL A 17 -0.70 7.56 -1.34
N LEU A 18 0.06 7.74 -2.42
CA LEU A 18 -0.17 8.83 -3.37
C LEU A 18 -1.56 8.74 -4.01
N LEU A 19 -2.01 7.52 -4.35
CA LEU A 19 -3.34 7.27 -4.90
C LEU A 19 -4.48 7.61 -3.91
N SER A 20 -4.23 7.57 -2.60
CA SER A 20 -5.23 7.95 -1.58
C SER A 20 -5.16 9.44 -1.20
N GLU A 21 -3.99 10.08 -1.30
CA GLU A 21 -3.77 11.50 -0.99
C GLU A 21 -4.37 12.46 -2.03
N GLU A 22 -4.25 12.17 -3.33
CA GLU A 22 -4.68 13.09 -4.40
C GLU A 22 -6.20 13.35 -4.46
N ARG A 23 -7.02 12.62 -3.70
CA ARG A 23 -8.48 12.64 -3.88
C ARG A 23 -9.32 12.80 -2.62
N LYS A 24 -8.69 12.95 -1.46
CA LYS A 24 -9.38 13.17 -0.17
C LYS A 24 -10.21 14.47 -0.14
N VAL A 25 -10.01 15.36 -1.11
CA VAL A 25 -10.72 16.64 -1.26
C VAL A 25 -12.05 16.52 -2.04
N VAL A 26 -12.28 15.43 -2.82
CA VAL A 26 -13.41 15.40 -3.77
C VAL A 26 -14.42 14.27 -3.52
N LEU A 27 -14.02 13.07 -3.07
CA LEU A 27 -14.93 11.91 -2.91
C LEU A 27 -14.53 10.99 -1.74
N SER A 28 -14.92 11.32 -0.51
CA SER A 28 -14.47 10.64 0.71
C SER A 28 -14.87 9.16 0.86
N HIS A 29 -15.86 8.65 0.12
CA HIS A 29 -16.39 7.28 0.28
C HIS A 29 -16.53 6.50 -1.05
N HIS A 30 -15.63 6.72 -2.01
CA HIS A 30 -15.64 5.92 -3.23
C HIS A 30 -15.08 4.51 -2.96
N LYS A 31 -15.75 3.45 -3.44
CA LYS A 31 -15.31 2.04 -3.29
C LYS A 31 -13.86 1.80 -3.69
N THR A 32 -13.36 2.55 -4.68
CA THR A 32 -11.95 2.51 -5.09
C THR A 32 -10.98 2.83 -3.95
N PHE A 33 -11.32 3.75 -3.04
CA PHE A 33 -10.47 4.08 -1.89
C PHE A 33 -10.46 2.96 -0.87
N GLU A 34 -11.60 2.31 -0.60
CA GLU A 34 -11.62 1.12 0.24
C GLU A 34 -10.72 0.01 -0.33
N HIS A 35 -10.73 -0.17 -1.65
CA HIS A 35 -9.83 -1.12 -2.30
C HIS A 35 -8.36 -0.71 -2.15
N VAL A 36 -8.01 0.58 -2.27
CA VAL A 36 -6.65 1.08 -2.06
C VAL A 36 -6.20 0.85 -0.63
N GLU A 37 -7.04 1.13 0.37
CA GLU A 37 -6.71 0.88 1.77
C GLU A 37 -6.50 -0.62 2.06
N LYS A 38 -7.36 -1.50 1.53
CA LYS A 38 -7.16 -2.96 1.59
C LYS A 38 -5.83 -3.39 0.97
N MET A 39 -5.47 -2.81 -0.18
CA MET A 39 -4.19 -3.08 -0.83
C MET A 39 -3.01 -2.61 0.01
N ARG A 40 -3.10 -1.44 0.66
CA ARG A 40 -2.06 -0.91 1.56
C ARG A 40 -1.83 -1.83 2.75
N GLU A 41 -2.90 -2.34 3.34
CA GLU A 41 -2.84 -3.25 4.49
C GLU A 41 -2.20 -4.58 4.12
N LEU A 42 -2.57 -5.16 2.96
CA LEU A 42 -1.94 -6.37 2.44
C LEU A 42 -0.43 -6.20 2.23
N VAL A 43 0.00 -5.11 1.58
CA VAL A 43 1.43 -4.84 1.34
C VAL A 43 2.17 -4.63 2.65
N LYS A 44 1.57 -3.95 3.62
CA LYS A 44 2.15 -3.78 4.96
C LYS A 44 2.38 -5.14 5.63
N ASN A 45 1.37 -6.01 5.63
CA ASN A 45 1.47 -7.34 6.23
C ASN A 45 2.53 -8.19 5.51
N SER A 46 2.65 -8.10 4.18
CA SER A 46 3.71 -8.79 3.43
C SER A 46 5.12 -8.31 3.80
N ILE A 47 5.30 -7.00 4.00
CA ILE A 47 6.58 -6.45 4.46
C ILE A 47 6.90 -6.96 5.88
N GLU A 48 5.92 -6.95 6.79
CA GLU A 48 6.10 -7.46 8.15
C GLU A 48 6.42 -8.95 8.19
N LEU A 49 5.80 -9.78 7.33
CA LEU A 49 6.14 -11.20 7.22
C LEU A 49 7.59 -11.41 6.80
N ILE A 50 8.06 -10.62 5.84
CA ILE A 50 9.43 -10.69 5.33
C ILE A 50 10.42 -10.17 6.38
N GLU A 51 10.12 -9.07 7.07
CA GLU A 51 11.02 -8.48 8.08
C GLU A 51 11.09 -9.30 9.38
N ASN A 52 10.12 -10.19 9.63
CA ASN A 52 10.10 -11.11 10.78
C ASN A 52 10.64 -12.53 10.46
N GLU A 53 11.03 -12.82 9.21
CA GLU A 53 11.79 -14.02 8.80
C GLU A 53 13.30 -13.82 8.92
#